data_AF-A0A966VVV6-F1
#
_entry.id   AF-A0A966VVV6-F1
#
_cell.length_a   1.000
_cell.length_b   1.000
_cell.length_c   1.000
_cell.angle_alpha   90.00
_cell.angle_beta   90.00
_cell.angle_gamma   90.00
#
_symmetry.space_group_name_H-M   'P 1'
#
loop_
_entity.id
_entity.type
_entity.pdbx_description
1 polymer ?
#
loop_
_entity_poly.entity_id
_entity_poly.type
_entity_poly.pdbx_seq_one_letter_code
_entity_poly.pdbx_strand_id
1 'polypeptide(L)'
;MNWATHGAPLLLTLALWWGSTAVIARLIGHTPRSYPRLLLLATLLGVAGLFLLVGLRDTTSVAAAVGALVGAITVWGWIEVTFLTGKVTGPLPTHSAEDEGLIRRAGRAFTAILWHEILIAVTVAMAAVLLLGRDNDLALLVLLLLWLMRSSAKLNLFLGVRNLGEGFLPPHLRHLLDFMRHRAMNALMPISL
;
A
#
# COMPACT_ATOMS: atom_id res chain seq x y z
N MET A 1 -15.93 -27.09 4.74
CA MET A 1 -15.18 -26.10 3.95
C MET A 1 -14.67 -26.79 2.69
N ASN A 2 -15.26 -26.55 1.51
CA ASN A 2 -14.85 -27.21 0.27
C ASN A 2 -13.60 -26.51 -0.30
N TRP A 3 -12.42 -27.09 -0.12
CA TRP A 3 -11.17 -26.51 -0.63
C TRP A 3 -11.16 -26.31 -2.15
N ALA A 4 -11.93 -27.13 -2.89
CA ALA A 4 -12.06 -27.04 -4.35
C ALA A 4 -12.75 -25.74 -4.82
N THR A 5 -13.69 -25.18 -4.05
CA THR A 5 -14.39 -23.94 -4.40
C THR A 5 -13.62 -22.68 -4.00
N HIS A 6 -12.69 -22.79 -3.03
CA HIS A 6 -11.93 -21.65 -2.51
C HIS A 6 -10.48 -21.59 -3.01
N GLY A 7 -9.97 -22.65 -3.64
CA GLY A 7 -8.60 -22.71 -4.16
C GLY A 7 -8.29 -21.65 -5.21
N ALA A 8 -9.18 -21.45 -6.19
CA ALA A 8 -8.97 -20.45 -7.26
C ALA A 8 -8.99 -19.00 -6.73
N PRO A 9 -9.96 -18.56 -5.89
CA PRO A 9 -9.91 -17.25 -5.23
C PRO A 9 -8.64 -17.04 -4.39
N LEU A 10 -8.18 -18.08 -3.68
CA LEU A 10 -7.02 -18.01 -2.81
C LEU A 10 -5.72 -17.86 -3.61
N LEU A 11 -5.56 -18.65 -4.68
CA LEU A 11 -4.44 -18.51 -5.62
C LEU A 11 -4.45 -17.16 -6.33
N LEU A 12 -5.63 -16.68 -6.76
CA LEU A 12 -5.78 -15.37 -7.38
C LEU A 12 -5.36 -14.26 -6.41
N THR A 13 -5.80 -14.33 -5.16
CA THR A 13 -5.44 -13.37 -4.10
C THR A 13 -3.95 -13.39 -3.81
N LEU A 14 -3.34 -14.57 -3.67
CA LEU A 14 -1.90 -14.74 -3.47
C LEU A 14 -1.10 -14.21 -4.66
N ALA A 15 -1.51 -14.54 -5.89
CA ALA A 15 -0.86 -14.10 -7.12
C ALA A 15 -0.96 -12.59 -7.30
N LEU A 16 -2.11 -11.99 -7.01
CA LEU A 16 -2.28 -10.54 -7.05
C LEU A 16 -1.48 -9.84 -5.95
N TRP A 17 -1.43 -10.38 -4.74
CA TRP A 17 -0.65 -9.82 -3.63
C TRP A 17 0.86 -9.89 -3.89
N TRP A 18 1.40 -11.09 -4.15
CA TRP A 18 2.82 -11.27 -4.43
C TRP A 18 3.22 -10.64 -5.77
N GLY A 19 2.37 -10.75 -6.79
CA GLY A 19 2.59 -10.18 -8.10
C GLY A 19 2.63 -8.65 -8.07
N SER A 20 1.68 -8.00 -7.40
CA SER A 20 1.70 -6.54 -7.25
C SER A 20 2.93 -6.06 -6.48
N THR A 21 3.28 -6.72 -5.38
CA THR A 21 4.47 -6.40 -4.58
C THR A 21 5.76 -6.57 -5.39
N ALA A 22 5.90 -7.68 -6.14
CA ALA A 22 7.07 -7.95 -6.97
C ALA A 22 7.19 -6.98 -8.16
N VAL A 23 6.06 -6.64 -8.81
CA VAL A 23 6.02 -5.66 -9.90
C VAL A 23 6.38 -4.27 -9.41
N ILE A 24 5.82 -3.84 -8.29
CA ILE A 24 6.12 -2.57 -7.64
C ILE A 24 7.62 -2.51 -7.31
N ALA A 25 8.15 -3.52 -6.62
CA ALA A 25 9.58 -3.60 -6.31
C ALA A 25 10.50 -3.52 -7.54
N ARG A 26 10.15 -4.26 -8.60
CA ARG A 26 10.94 -4.29 -9.84
C ARG A 26 10.90 -2.95 -10.59
N LEU A 27 9.74 -2.30 -10.65
CA LEU A 27 9.57 -1.02 -11.32
C LEU A 27 10.32 0.11 -10.61
N ILE A 28 10.45 0.00 -9.29
CA ILE A 28 11.11 1.00 -8.45
C ILE A 28 12.63 0.82 -8.42
N GLY A 29 13.10 -0.42 -8.52
CA GLY A 29 14.53 -0.72 -8.67
C GLY A 29 15.16 -0.20 -9.96
N HIS A 30 14.35 0.24 -10.95
CA HIS A 30 14.83 0.74 -12.23
C HIS A 30 14.63 2.26 -12.43
N THR A 31 15.58 2.80 -13.19
CA THR A 31 15.90 4.19 -13.54
C THR A 31 14.74 5.21 -13.46
N PRO A 32 14.93 6.39 -12.84
CA PRO A 32 13.90 7.44 -12.67
C PRO A 32 13.20 7.98 -13.93
N ARG A 33 13.68 7.64 -15.12
CA ARG A 33 13.16 8.14 -16.42
C ARG A 33 11.78 7.57 -16.77
N SER A 34 11.39 6.43 -16.21
CA SER A 34 10.09 5.78 -16.49
C SER A 34 8.93 6.32 -15.64
N TYR A 35 9.21 7.13 -14.61
CA TYR A 35 8.22 7.53 -13.59
C TYR A 35 7.00 8.26 -14.17
N PRO A 36 7.12 9.19 -15.14
CA PRO A 36 5.94 9.85 -15.71
C PRO A 36 4.99 8.88 -16.41
N ARG A 37 5.53 7.90 -17.15
CA ARG A 37 4.72 6.88 -17.84
C ARG A 37 4.06 5.94 -16.84
N LEU A 38 4.80 5.54 -15.80
CA LEU A 38 4.27 4.71 -14.73
C LEU A 38 3.14 5.40 -13.99
N LEU A 39 3.30 6.69 -13.66
CA LEU A 39 2.25 7.50 -13.03
C LEU A 39 1.03 7.64 -13.91
N LEU A 40 1.20 7.90 -15.21
CA LEU A 40 0.10 7.98 -16.15
C LEU A 40 -0.68 6.66 -16.20
N LEU A 41 0.01 5.54 -16.39
CA LEU A 41 -0.61 4.22 -16.44
C LEU A 41 -1.33 3.88 -15.12
N ALA A 42 -0.67 4.11 -13.99
CA ALA A 42 -1.25 3.88 -12.68
C ALA A 42 -2.49 4.75 -12.45
N THR A 43 -2.48 6.00 -12.91
CA THR A 43 -3.64 6.91 -12.79
C THR A 43 -4.80 6.43 -13.65
N LEU A 44 -4.54 6.02 -14.90
CA LEU A 44 -5.58 5.46 -15.78
C LEU A 44 -6.20 4.19 -15.18
N LEU A 45 -5.35 3.29 -14.65
CA LEU A 45 -5.81 2.07 -13.99
C LEU A 45 -6.58 2.37 -12.69
N GLY A 46 -6.12 3.32 -11.88
CA GLY A 46 -6.81 3.73 -10.66
C GLY A 46 -8.20 4.31 -10.95
N VAL A 47 -8.31 5.17 -11.97
CA VAL A 47 -9.61 5.72 -12.42
C VAL A 47 -10.53 4.62 -12.95
N ALA A 48 -10.01 3.70 -13.78
CA ALA A 48 -10.78 2.55 -14.26
C ALA A 48 -11.24 1.67 -13.09
N GLY A 49 -10.39 1.47 -12.07
CA GLY A 49 -10.73 0.77 -10.85
C GLY A 49 -11.88 1.41 -10.10
N LEU A 50 -11.88 2.74 -9.93
CA LEU A 50 -13.00 3.47 -9.32
C LEU A 50 -14.31 3.28 -10.09
N PHE A 51 -14.28 3.32 -11.42
CA PHE A 51 -15.47 3.07 -12.24
C PHE A 51 -15.98 1.63 -12.07
N LEU A 52 -15.08 0.64 -12.00
CA LEU A 52 -15.46 -0.75 -11.72
C LEU A 52 -16.12 -0.90 -10.35
N LEU A 53 -15.57 -0.25 -9.32
CA LEU A 53 -16.12 -0.27 -7.97
C LEU A 53 -17.57 0.23 -7.95
N VAL A 54 -17.82 1.39 -8.57
CA VAL A 54 -19.16 1.98 -8.60
C VAL A 54 -20.11 1.19 -9.50
N GLY A 55 -19.63 0.69 -10.65
CA GLY A 55 -20.45 -0.04 -11.61
C GLY A 55 -20.86 -1.43 -11.14
N LEU A 56 -20.07 -2.07 -10.27
CA LEU A 56 -20.32 -3.44 -9.79
C LEU A 56 -20.93 -3.51 -8.38
N ARG A 57 -21.17 -2.36 -7.74
CA ARG A 57 -21.60 -2.29 -6.32
C ARG A 57 -22.95 -2.95 -6.03
N ASP A 58 -23.86 -2.94 -7.00
CA ASP A 58 -25.24 -3.46 -6.85
C ASP A 58 -25.40 -4.81 -7.61
N THR A 59 -24.28 -5.49 -7.92
CA THR A 59 -24.29 -6.75 -8.69
C THR A 59 -23.68 -7.90 -7.90
N THR A 60 -24.48 -8.93 -7.62
CA THR A 60 -24.05 -10.15 -6.93
C THR A 60 -23.71 -11.27 -7.91
N SER A 61 -22.48 -11.29 -8.40
CA SER A 61 -21.96 -12.39 -9.22
C SER A 61 -20.48 -12.63 -8.97
N VAL A 62 -19.98 -13.83 -9.30
CA VAL A 62 -18.54 -14.14 -9.19
C VAL A 62 -17.70 -13.19 -10.05
N ALA A 63 -18.18 -12.84 -11.25
CA ALA A 63 -17.51 -11.88 -12.11
C ALA A 63 -17.47 -10.47 -11.49
N ALA A 64 -18.56 -10.03 -10.84
CA ALA A 64 -18.61 -8.76 -10.13
C ALA A 64 -17.68 -8.73 -8.91
N ALA A 65 -17.54 -9.85 -8.19
CA ALA A 65 -16.58 -9.99 -7.10
C ALA A 65 -15.12 -9.91 -7.60
N VAL A 66 -14.78 -10.61 -8.69
CA VAL A 66 -13.44 -10.53 -9.30
C VAL A 66 -13.17 -9.11 -9.82
N GLY A 67 -14.15 -8.48 -10.46
CA GLY A 67 -14.04 -7.09 -10.92
C GLY A 67 -13.84 -6.10 -9.78
N ALA A 68 -14.55 -6.27 -8.67
CA ALA A 68 -14.38 -5.47 -7.45
C ALA A 68 -12.98 -5.65 -6.83
N LEU A 69 -12.46 -6.87 -6.78
CA LEU A 69 -11.09 -7.17 -6.33
C LEU A 69 -10.04 -6.48 -7.22
N VAL A 70 -10.14 -6.63 -8.55
CA VAL A 70 -9.21 -6.00 -9.50
C VAL A 70 -9.29 -4.48 -9.41
N GLY A 71 -10.50 -3.92 -9.29
CA GLY A 71 -10.70 -2.49 -9.10
C GLY A 71 -10.06 -1.97 -7.81
N ALA A 72 -10.23 -2.67 -6.69
CA ALA A 72 -9.62 -2.29 -5.42
C ALA A 72 -8.08 -2.30 -5.49
N ILE A 73 -7.50 -3.30 -6.15
CA ILE A 73 -6.04 -3.44 -6.30
C ILE A 73 -5.46 -2.37 -7.23
N THR A 74 -6.15 -2.00 -8.30
CA THR A 74 -5.70 -0.93 -9.20
C THR A 74 -5.76 0.44 -8.54
N VAL A 75 -6.82 0.72 -7.76
CA VAL A 75 -6.91 1.92 -6.91
C VAL A 75 -5.78 1.96 -5.88
N TRP A 76 -5.54 0.85 -5.18
CA TRP A 76 -4.44 0.75 -4.22
C TRP A 76 -3.07 0.92 -4.87
N GLY A 77 -2.85 0.26 -6.02
CA GLY A 77 -1.62 0.36 -6.79
C GLY A 77 -1.30 1.78 -7.23
N TRP A 78 -2.31 2.58 -7.58
CA TRP A 78 -2.14 4.01 -7.86
C TRP A 78 -1.63 4.78 -6.63
N ILE A 79 -2.19 4.54 -5.45
CA ILE A 79 -1.73 5.15 -4.19
C ILE A 79 -0.27 4.78 -3.89
N GLU A 80 0.10 3.52 -4.11
CA GLU A 80 1.48 3.05 -3.91
C GLU A 80 2.46 3.67 -4.92
N VAL A 81 2.10 3.71 -6.20
CA VAL A 81 2.94 4.30 -7.25
C VAL A 81 3.18 5.80 -7.03
N THR A 82 2.15 6.55 -6.61
CA THR A 82 2.27 7.99 -6.32
C THR A 82 3.20 8.27 -5.14
N PHE A 83 3.21 7.39 -4.14
CA PHE A 83 4.16 7.43 -3.02
C PHE A 83 5.58 7.09 -3.47
N LEU A 84 5.75 5.98 -4.18
CA LEU A 84 7.08 5.43 -4.50
C LEU A 84 7.84 6.28 -5.54
N THR A 85 7.11 7.01 -6.39
CA THR A 85 7.69 8.00 -7.31
C THR A 85 7.99 9.36 -6.66
N GLY A 86 7.69 9.54 -5.37
CA GLY A 86 7.96 10.80 -4.66
C GLY A 86 7.01 11.94 -4.99
N LYS A 87 5.89 11.69 -5.69
CA LYS A 87 4.90 12.73 -6.04
C LYS A 87 3.99 13.08 -4.87
N VAL A 88 3.60 12.07 -4.09
CA VAL A 88 2.78 12.24 -2.89
C VAL A 88 3.59 11.75 -1.69
N THR A 89 4.60 12.54 -1.33
CA THR A 89 5.42 12.34 -0.13
C THR A 89 5.30 13.57 0.77
N GLY A 90 5.43 13.35 2.08
CA GLY A 90 5.39 14.38 3.12
C GLY A 90 6.44 15.49 2.95
N PRO A 91 6.36 16.56 3.76
CA PRO A 91 7.37 17.61 3.79
C PRO A 91 8.77 17.01 4.01
N LEU A 92 9.78 17.56 3.33
CA LEU A 92 11.16 17.11 3.48
C LEU A 92 11.60 17.30 4.95
N PRO A 93 12.07 16.25 5.63
CA PRO A 93 12.55 16.40 7.00
C PRO A 93 13.69 17.42 7.04
N THR A 94 13.54 18.46 7.86
CA THR A 94 14.65 19.34 8.23
C THR A 94 15.73 18.51 8.95
N HIS A 95 17.01 18.73 8.62
CA HIS A 95 18.16 17.98 9.14
C HIS A 95 18.01 17.55 10.62
N SER A 96 18.25 16.26 10.88
CA SER A 96 18.21 15.70 12.24
C SER A 96 19.52 15.94 12.98
N ALA A 97 19.43 16.47 14.20
CA ALA A 97 20.52 16.38 15.17
C ALA A 97 20.70 14.90 15.59
N GLU A 98 21.95 14.47 15.77
CA GLU A 98 22.32 13.05 15.97
C GLU A 98 21.73 12.42 17.25
N ASP A 99 21.22 13.23 18.19
CA ASP A 99 20.74 12.82 19.53
C ASP A 99 19.20 12.88 19.73
N GLU A 100 18.40 12.69 18.69
CA GLU A 100 16.93 12.71 18.86
C GLU A 100 16.35 11.36 19.33
N GLY A 101 15.60 11.41 20.44
CA GLY A 101 14.89 10.26 21.00
C GLY A 101 13.87 9.61 20.04
N LEU A 102 13.61 8.31 20.24
CA LEU A 102 12.83 7.42 19.36
C LEU A 102 11.48 8.01 18.92
N ILE A 103 10.75 8.66 19.84
CA ILE A 103 9.41 9.23 19.57
C ILE A 103 9.51 10.42 18.60
N ARG A 104 10.54 11.26 18.75
CA ARG A 104 10.74 12.45 17.91
C ARG A 104 11.21 12.07 16.50
N ARG A 105 12.02 11.01 16.40
CA ARG A 105 12.41 10.38 15.13
C ARG A 105 11.23 9.71 14.42
N ALA A 106 10.38 8.98 15.15
CA ALA A 106 9.16 8.36 14.61
C ALA A 106 8.15 9.41 14.12
N GLY A 107 7.96 10.49 14.88
CA GLY A 107 7.13 11.63 14.47
C GLY A 107 7.63 12.25 13.16
N ARG A 108 8.94 12.42 13.00
CA ARG A 108 9.55 12.94 11.76
C ARG A 108 9.35 12.03 10.55
N ALA A 109 9.59 10.73 10.72
CA ALA A 109 9.31 9.73 9.69
C ALA A 109 7.82 9.69 9.31
N PHE A 110 6.91 9.87 10.28
CA PHE A 110 5.48 9.99 10.02
C PHE A 110 5.14 11.26 9.21
N THR A 111 5.73 12.42 9.55
CA THR A 111 5.58 13.63 8.72
C THR A 111 6.04 13.42 7.28
N ALA A 112 7.14 12.68 7.06
CA ALA A 112 7.67 12.39 5.73
C ALA A 112 6.73 11.53 4.87
N ILE A 113 5.77 10.82 5.47
CA ILE A 113 4.77 10.01 4.77
C ILE A 113 3.33 10.53 4.93
N LEU A 114 3.13 11.66 5.61
CA LEU A 114 1.82 12.16 6.03
C LEU A 114 0.84 12.33 4.86
N TRP A 115 1.28 12.92 3.75
CA TRP A 115 0.42 13.11 2.57
C TRP A 115 -0.05 11.79 1.97
N HIS A 116 0.77 10.74 2.02
CA HIS A 116 0.40 9.42 1.57
C HIS A 116 -0.61 8.75 2.52
N GLU A 117 -0.47 8.93 3.83
CA GLU A 117 -1.47 8.44 4.80
C GLU A 117 -2.83 9.12 4.61
N ILE A 118 -2.83 10.44 4.40
CA ILE A 118 -4.05 11.20 4.13
C ILE A 118 -4.69 10.69 2.84
N LEU A 119 -3.90 10.45 1.78
CA LEU A 119 -4.42 9.91 0.52
C LEU A 119 -5.08 8.53 0.71
N ILE A 120 -4.47 7.63 1.49
CA ILE A 120 -5.07 6.33 1.83
C ILE A 120 -6.38 6.55 2.59
N ALA A 121 -6.38 7.35 3.65
CA ALA A 121 -7.54 7.59 4.49
C ALA A 121 -8.72 8.19 3.70
N VAL A 122 -8.45 9.19 2.85
CA VAL A 122 -9.47 9.80 1.97
C VAL A 122 -10.01 8.78 0.97
N THR A 123 -9.15 7.97 0.36
CA THR A 123 -9.59 6.97 -0.63
C THR A 123 -10.44 5.89 0.01
N VAL A 124 -10.06 5.39 1.19
CA VAL A 124 -10.84 4.41 1.95
C VAL A 124 -12.17 5.01 2.40
N ALA A 125 -12.18 6.24 2.90
CA ALA A 125 -13.42 6.93 3.31
C ALA A 125 -14.37 7.15 2.12
N MET A 126 -13.83 7.56 0.97
CA MET A 126 -14.60 7.69 -0.27
C MET A 126 -15.19 6.35 -0.71
N ALA A 127 -14.38 5.28 -0.71
CA ALA A 127 -14.84 3.94 -1.02
C ALA A 127 -15.93 3.47 -0.04
N ALA A 128 -15.78 3.77 1.25
CA ALA A 128 -16.78 3.47 2.27
C ALA A 128 -18.11 4.17 1.98
N VAL A 129 -18.10 5.46 1.65
CA VAL A 129 -19.33 6.19 1.27
C VAL A 129 -20.00 5.57 0.03
N LEU A 130 -19.22 5.07 -0.92
CA LEU A 130 -19.74 4.52 -2.17
C LEU A 130 -20.26 3.08 -2.07
N LEU A 131 -19.70 2.29 -1.15
CA LEU A 131 -19.87 0.84 -1.08
C LEU A 131 -20.53 0.34 0.20
N LEU A 132 -20.54 1.11 1.29
CA LEU A 132 -21.21 0.69 2.53
C LEU A 132 -22.71 0.50 2.28
N GLY A 133 -23.23 -0.65 2.74
CA GLY A 133 -24.63 -1.01 2.58
C GLY A 133 -25.04 -1.43 1.16
N ARG A 134 -24.06 -1.71 0.28
CA ARG A 134 -24.28 -2.24 -1.07
C ARG A 134 -24.13 -3.76 -1.09
N ASP A 135 -24.71 -4.39 -2.11
CA ASP A 135 -24.71 -5.85 -2.25
C ASP A 135 -23.31 -6.44 -2.50
N ASN A 136 -22.40 -5.65 -3.09
CA ASN A 136 -21.02 -6.01 -3.33
C ASN A 136 -20.06 -5.04 -2.63
N ASP A 137 -19.81 -5.31 -1.34
CA ASP A 137 -18.89 -4.55 -0.48
C ASP A 137 -17.44 -5.09 -0.52
N LEU A 138 -17.17 -6.11 -1.35
CA LEU A 138 -15.87 -6.78 -1.40
C LEU A 138 -14.71 -5.83 -1.67
N ALA A 139 -14.89 -4.86 -2.57
CA ALA A 139 -13.85 -3.87 -2.86
C ALA A 139 -13.50 -3.02 -1.63
N LEU A 140 -14.48 -2.69 -0.79
CA LEU A 140 -14.26 -1.95 0.45
C LEU A 140 -13.47 -2.81 1.44
N LEU A 141 -13.86 -4.09 1.60
CA LEU A 141 -13.15 -5.02 2.48
C LEU A 141 -11.69 -5.21 2.05
N VAL A 142 -11.44 -5.33 0.75
CA VAL A 142 -10.08 -5.41 0.20
C VAL A 142 -9.30 -4.14 0.51
N LEU A 143 -9.85 -2.96 0.25
CA LEU A 143 -9.17 -1.68 0.55
C LEU A 143 -8.87 -1.52 2.05
N LEU A 144 -9.81 -1.90 2.93
CA LEU A 144 -9.62 -1.89 4.38
C LEU A 144 -8.51 -2.87 4.81
N LEU A 145 -8.50 -4.08 4.24
CA LEU A 145 -7.47 -5.08 4.53
C LEU A 145 -6.09 -4.59 4.09
N LEU A 146 -5.98 -4.02 2.89
CA LEU A 146 -4.73 -3.43 2.39
C LEU A 146 -4.25 -2.30 3.30
N TRP A 147 -5.16 -1.43 3.76
CA TRP A 147 -4.84 -0.36 4.70
C TRP A 147 -4.37 -0.88 6.05
N LEU A 148 -5.03 -1.91 6.59
CA LEU A 148 -4.63 -2.55 7.84
C LEU A 148 -3.24 -3.18 7.72
N MET A 149 -2.98 -3.90 6.63
CA MET A 149 -1.68 -4.53 6.38
C MET A 149 -0.57 -3.50 6.21
N ARG A 150 -0.84 -2.41 5.49
CA ARG A 150 0.11 -1.31 5.34
C ARG A 150 0.41 -0.63 6.67
N SER A 151 -0.61 -0.42 7.51
CA SER A 151 -0.46 0.16 8.85
C SER A 151 0.37 -0.75 9.76
N SER A 152 0.10 -2.06 9.73
CA SER A 152 0.88 -3.07 10.46
C SER A 152 2.35 -3.10 10.05
N ALA A 153 2.63 -3.08 8.74
CA ALA A 153 4.01 -3.04 8.22
C ALA A 153 4.77 -1.80 8.71
N LYS A 154 4.12 -0.62 8.72
CA LYS A 154 4.72 0.62 9.24
C LYS A 154 4.99 0.55 10.73
N LEU A 155 4.03 0.06 11.53
CA LEU A 155 4.23 -0.14 12.98
C LEU A 155 5.40 -1.08 13.26
N ASN A 156 5.49 -2.20 12.53
CA ASN A 156 6.63 -3.12 12.65
C ASN A 156 7.95 -2.43 12.31
N LEU A 157 7.98 -1.61 11.25
CA LEU A 157 9.13 -0.84 10.81
C LEU A 157 9.57 0.21 11.86
N PHE A 158 8.61 0.92 12.48
CA PHE A 158 8.86 1.90 13.55
C PHE A 158 9.39 1.25 14.82
N LEU A 159 8.86 0.08 15.19
CA LEU A 159 9.34 -0.65 16.35
C LEU A 159 10.72 -1.30 16.06
N GLY A 160 11.04 -1.54 14.78
CA GLY A 160 12.33 -2.05 14.28
C GLY A 160 12.25 -3.49 13.74
N VAL A 161 12.71 -3.71 12.51
CA VAL A 161 12.77 -5.04 11.87
C VAL A 161 14.22 -5.37 11.48
N ARG A 162 14.56 -6.66 11.51
CA ARG A 162 15.92 -7.21 11.29
C ARG A 162 16.48 -6.96 9.90
N ASN A 163 15.62 -6.91 8.90
CA ASN A 163 15.99 -6.88 7.50
C ASN A 163 15.20 -5.74 6.84
N LEU A 164 15.73 -4.53 6.98
CA LEU A 164 15.31 -3.42 6.14
C LEU A 164 15.73 -3.83 4.74
N GLY A 165 14.82 -3.95 3.78
CA GLY A 165 15.15 -4.22 2.38
C GLY A 165 15.91 -3.04 1.79
N GLU A 166 17.16 -2.80 2.23
CA GLU A 166 18.03 -1.70 1.82
C GLU A 166 18.28 -1.73 0.29
N GLY A 167 18.16 -2.91 -0.33
CA GLY A 167 18.21 -3.10 -1.78
C GLY A 167 16.89 -2.86 -2.53
N PHE A 168 15.76 -2.67 -1.84
CA PHE A 168 14.43 -2.48 -2.45
C PHE A 168 14.00 -1.00 -2.54
N LEU A 169 14.66 -0.09 -1.82
CA LEU A 169 14.31 1.33 -1.83
C LEU A 169 15.07 2.08 -2.94
N PRO A 170 14.35 2.85 -3.77
CA PRO A 170 14.96 3.59 -4.86
C PRO A 170 15.87 4.71 -4.32
N PRO A 171 16.88 5.16 -5.10
CA PRO A 171 17.91 6.07 -4.62
C PRO A 171 17.38 7.37 -3.98
N HIS A 172 16.24 7.90 -4.44
CA HIS A 172 15.64 9.13 -3.91
C HIS A 172 14.87 8.94 -2.60
N LEU A 173 14.51 7.71 -2.22
CA LEU A 173 13.87 7.41 -0.93
C LEU A 173 14.88 6.93 0.13
N ARG A 174 16.18 6.85 -0.20
CA ARG A 174 17.23 6.45 0.76
C ARG A 174 17.33 7.37 1.97
N HIS A 175 16.95 8.65 1.84
CA HIS A 175 16.87 9.57 2.98
C HIS A 175 15.89 9.08 4.07
N LEU A 176 14.91 8.24 3.74
CA LEU A 176 14.04 7.62 4.76
C LEU A 176 14.77 6.55 5.59
N LEU A 177 15.84 5.94 5.05
CA LEU A 177 16.65 4.95 5.77
C LEU A 177 17.42 5.58 6.94
N ASP A 178 17.82 6.84 6.84
CA ASP A 178 18.54 7.56 7.92
C ASP A 178 17.69 7.67 9.21
N PHE A 179 16.36 7.61 9.08
CA PHE A 179 15.43 7.61 10.20
C PHE A 179 15.08 6.20 10.72
N MET A 180 15.49 5.13 10.03
CA MET A 180 15.08 3.75 10.32
C MET A 180 16.20 2.99 11.05
N ARG A 181 15.85 2.29 12.13
CA ARG A 181 16.84 1.56 12.94
C ARG A 181 16.96 0.10 12.46
N HIS A 182 18.18 -0.34 12.15
CA HIS A 182 18.52 -1.77 12.12
C HIS A 182 18.37 -2.35 13.53
N ARG A 183 17.40 -3.24 13.78
CA ARG A 183 17.32 -3.95 15.09
C ARG A 183 17.11 -5.44 14.90
N ALA A 184 17.96 -6.23 15.57
CA ALA A 184 18.02 -7.68 15.46
C ALA A 184 16.79 -8.43 16.02
N MET A 185 15.88 -7.80 16.77
CA MET A 185 14.67 -8.45 17.27
C MET A 185 13.67 -7.44 17.84
N ASN A 186 12.38 -7.77 17.71
CA ASN A 186 11.29 -6.97 18.21
C ASN A 186 10.21 -7.86 18.83
N ALA A 187 9.63 -7.46 19.95
CA ALA A 187 8.75 -8.31 20.77
C ALA A 187 7.43 -8.72 20.08
N LEU A 188 7.05 -8.06 18.97
CA LEU A 188 5.85 -8.38 18.18
C LEU A 188 6.06 -9.46 17.11
N MET A 189 7.30 -9.92 16.91
CA MET A 189 7.60 -10.96 15.91
C MET A 189 6.79 -12.27 16.06
N PRO A 190 6.37 -12.72 17.27
CA PRO A 190 5.59 -13.95 17.41
C PRO A 190 4.13 -13.83 16.92
N ILE A 191 3.60 -12.61 16.80
CA ILE A 191 2.16 -12.37 16.54
C ILE A 191 1.91 -12.01 15.07
N SER A 192 2.97 -11.83 14.27
CA SER A 192 2.89 -11.38 12.87
C SER A 192 3.09 -12.50 11.83
N LEU A 193 2.90 -13.77 12.21
CA LEU A 193 2.98 -14.94 11.31
C LEU A 193 1.60 -15.37 10.82
#